data_AF-A0A075LG45-F1
#
_entry.id   AF-A0A075LG45-F1
#
_cell.length_a   1.000
_cell.length_b   1.000
_cell.length_c   1.000
_cell.angle_alpha   90.00
_cell.angle_beta   90.00
_cell.angle_gamma   90.00
#
_symmetry.space_group_name_H-M   'P 1'
#
loop_
_entity.id
_entity.type
_entity.pdbx_description
1 polymer ?
#
loop_
_entity_poly.entity_id
_entity_poly.type
_entity_poly.pdbx_seq_one_letter_code
_entity_poly.pdbx_strand_id
1 'polypeptide(L)' 'MHVDDFEVVDVYTGGHSTIALITTDERDLTLMINNYQIEEGKLYRFTYLERTGTILSVEEQ' A
#
# COMPACT_ATOMS: atom_id res chain seq x y z
N MET A 1 2.69 13.92 -6.24
CA MET A 1 2.45 13.17 -4.99
C MET A 1 0.97 13.21 -4.77
N HIS A 2 0.36 12.06 -4.51
CA HIS A 2 -1.08 11.92 -4.29
C HIS A 2 -1.35 11.33 -2.92
N VAL A 3 -2.51 11.67 -2.37
CA VAL A 3 -3.01 11.20 -1.07
C VAL A 3 -4.45 10.79 -1.30
N ASP A 4 -4.72 9.50 -1.16
CA ASP A 4 -6.05 8.91 -1.39
C ASP A 4 -6.34 7.85 -0.33
N ASP A 5 -7.62 7.63 -0.06
CA ASP A 5 -8.10 6.61 0.88
C ASP A 5 -8.54 5.39 0.05
N PHE A 6 -7.93 4.23 0.31
CA PHE A 6 -8.19 3.00 -0.45
C PHE A 6 -8.47 1.81 0.47
N GLU A 7 -9.37 0.93 0.04
CA GLU A 7 -9.58 -0.37 0.67
C GLU A 7 -8.52 -1.34 0.14
N VAL A 8 -7.83 -2.02 1.06
CA VAL A 8 -6.84 -3.03 0.70
C VAL A 8 -7.56 -4.33 0.39
N VAL A 9 -7.37 -4.86 -0.80
CA VAL A 9 -8.01 -6.09 -1.28
C VAL A 9 -7.08 -7.30 -1.14
N ASP A 10 -5.78 -7.12 -1.36
CA ASP A 10 -4.78 -8.18 -1.25
C ASP A 10 -3.41 -7.59 -0.84
N VAL A 11 -2.62 -8.36 -0.10
CA VAL A 11 -1.26 -7.98 0.31
C VAL A 11 -0.28 -9.12 0.00
N TYR A 12 0.50 -8.93 -1.06
CA TYR A 12 1.55 -9.87 -1.42
C TYR A 12 2.91 -9.43 -0.87
N THR A 13 3.46 -10.24 0.04
CA THR A 13 4.82 -10.09 0.56
C THR A 13 5.71 -11.18 -0.02
N GLY A 14 6.71 -10.80 -0.81
CA GLY A 14 7.59 -11.76 -1.47
C GLY A 14 8.58 -12.39 -0.49
N GLY A 15 8.14 -13.33 0.35
CA GLY A 15 8.91 -14.25 1.21
C GLY A 15 9.98 -13.65 2.13
N HIS A 16 11.04 -13.08 1.54
CA HIS A 16 12.21 -12.53 2.21
C HIS A 16 12.44 -11.02 1.95
N SER A 17 11.54 -10.39 1.20
CA SER A 17 11.71 -9.01 0.72
C SER A 17 11.03 -8.00 1.64
N THR A 18 11.69 -6.85 1.80
CA THR A 18 11.16 -5.66 2.47
C THR A 18 10.07 -4.96 1.65
N ILE A 19 9.69 -5.54 0.52
CA ILE A 19 8.77 -4.96 -0.45
C ILE A 19 7.43 -5.69 -0.36
N ALA A 20 6.35 -4.94 -0.22
CA ALA A 20 4.99 -5.45 -0.31
C ALA A 20 4.29 -4.84 -1.53
N LEU A 21 3.57 -5.69 -2.27
CA LEU A 21 2.59 -5.25 -3.27
C LEU A 21 1.23 -5.23 -2.59
N ILE A 22 0.57 -4.09 -2.65
CA ILE A 22 -0.73 -3.85 -2.02
C ILE A 22 -1.71 -3.59 -3.15
N THR A 23 -2.64 -4.51 -3.36
CA THR A 23 -3.72 -4.32 -4.31
C THR A 23 -4.86 -3.64 -3.58
N THR A 24 -5.33 -2.52 -4.13
CA THR A 24 -6.52 -1.82 -3.65
C THR A 24 -7.71 -2.07 -4.56
N ASP A 25 -8.87 -1.56 -4.16
CA ASP A 25 -10.10 -1.53 -4.95
C ASP A 25 -9.95 -0.76 -6.28
N GLU A 26 -9.01 0.19 -6.37
CA GLU A 26 -8.75 0.98 -7.57
C GLU A 26 -7.45 0.65 -8.30
N ARG A 27 -6.37 0.29 -7.58
CA ARG A 27 -5.04 0.10 -8.17
C ARG A 27 -4.06 -0.67 -7.31
N ASP A 28 -2.95 -1.06 -7.93
CA ASP A 28 -1.81 -1.63 -7.23
C ASP A 28 -0.84 -0.54 -6.75
N LEU A 29 -0.41 -0.66 -5.50
CA LEU A 29 0.59 0.18 -4.86
C LEU A 29 1.75 -0.67 -4.35
N THR A 30 2.95 -0.10 -4.32
CA THR A 30 4.16 -0.81 -3.86
C THR A 30 4.75 -0.11 -2.64
N LEU A 31 4.87 -0.85 -1.55
CA LEU A 31 5.55 -0.41 -0.34
C LEU A 31 6.98 -0.96 -0.32
N MET A 32 7.98 -0.08 -0.39
CA MET A 32 9.41 -0.48 -0.47
C MET A 32 10.02 -0.91 0.88
N ILE A 33 9.34 -0.59 1.99
CA ILE A 33 9.76 -0.93 3.35
C ILE A 33 8.54 -1.44 4.12
N ASN A 34 8.46 -2.75 4.29
CA ASN A 34 7.38 -3.45 5.00
C ASN A 34 7.47 -3.29 6.53
N ASN A 35 7.48 -2.04 7.00
CA ASN A 35 7.39 -1.71 8.43
C ASN A 35 5.94 -1.45 8.87
N TYR A 36 4.98 -1.53 7.94
CA TYR A 36 3.57 -1.31 8.19
C TYR A 36 2.84 -2.66 8.13
N GLN A 37 2.08 -2.99 9.18
CA GLN A 37 1.14 -4.12 9.14
C GLN A 37 -0.12 -3.64 8.42
N ILE A 38 -0.15 -3.84 7.11
CA ILE A 38 -1.30 -3.56 6.25
C ILE A 38 -2.12 -4.84 6.14
N GLU A 39 -3.41 -4.76 6.39
CA GLU A 39 -4.33 -5.90 6.40
C GLU A 39 -5.37 -5.79 5.28
N GLU A 40 -5.72 -6.93 4.69
CA GLU A 40 -6.82 -7.06 3.72
C GLU A 40 -8.17 -6.69 4.36
N GLY A 41 -9.04 -6.04 3.59
CA GLY A 41 -10.36 -5.56 4.00
C GLY A 41 -10.37 -4.29 4.86
N LYS A 42 -9.21 -3.66 5.09
CA LYS A 42 -9.10 -2.40 5.83
C LYS A 42 -8.94 -1.20 4.90
N LEU A 43 -9.49 -0.07 5.34
CA LEU A 43 -9.33 1.23 4.69
C LEU A 43 -8.08 1.94 5.24
N TYR A 44 -7.21 2.38 4.35
CA TYR A 44 -6.03 3.16 4.70
C TYR A 44 -5.91 4.41 3.83
N ARG A 45 -5.33 5.46 4.41
CA ARG A 45 -4.87 6.63 3.67
C ARG A 45 -3.44 6.41 3.19
N PHE A 46 -3.24 6.43 1.87
CA PHE A 46 -1.93 6.24 1.24
C PHE A 46 -1.41 7.56 0.66
N THR A 47 -0.20 7.95 1.05
CA THR A 47 0.56 8.94 0.28
C THR A 47 1.50 8.22 -0.67
N TYR A 48 1.40 8.47 -1.97
CA TYR A 48 2.18 7.75 -2.98
C TYR A 48 2.62 8.60 -4.18
N LEU A 49 3.60 8.08 -4.92
CA LEU A 49 4.05 8.64 -6.20
C LEU A 49 3.18 8.13 -7.35
N GLU A 50 2.34 8.99 -7.91
CA GLU A 50 1.35 8.62 -8.95
C GLU A 50 1.92 7.83 -10.12
N ARG A 51 3.10 8.23 -10.64
CA ARG A 51 3.74 7.56 -11.79
C ARG A 51 4.15 6.11 -11.50
N THR A 52 4.48 5.80 -10.25
CA THR A 52 5.11 4.52 -9.87
C THR A 52 4.31 3.71 -8.86
N GLY A 53 3.23 4.27 -8.29
CA GLY A 53 2.46 3.64 -7.21
C GLY A 53 3.27 3.43 -5.92
N THR A 54 4.45 4.06 -5.80
CA THR A 54 5.33 3.84 -4.64
C THR A 54 4.78 4.57 -3.43
N ILE A 55 4.46 3.81 -2.38
CA ILE A 55 3.96 4.33 -1.11
C ILE A 55 5.09 5.01 -0.35
N LEU A 56 4.80 6.21 0.13
CA LEU A 56 5.66 7.05 0.96
C LEU A 56 5.20 7.06 2.43
N SER A 57 3.90 6.99 2.67
CA SER A 57 3.31 6.90 4.01
C SER A 57 1.95 6.20 3.99
N VAL A 58 1.56 5.63 5.14
CA VAL A 58 0.28 4.96 5.37
C VAL A 58 -0.28 5.41 6.72
N GLU A 59 -1.58 5.69 6.77
CA GLU A 59 -2.32 6.02 8.00
C GLU A 59 -3.61 5.18 8.06
N GLU A 60 -3.85 4.47 9.17
CA GLU A 60 -5.12 3.77 9.44
C GLU A 60 -6.23 4.80 9.73
N GLN A 61 -7.44 4.57 9.20
CA GLN A 61 -8.62 5.43 9.41
C GLN A 61 -9.51 4.94 10.56
#